data_AF-A0A8D8Z1I9-F1
#
_entry.id   AF-A0A8D8Z1I9-F1
#
_cell.length_a   1.000
_cell.length_b   1.000
_cell.length_c   1.000
_cell.angle_alpha   90.00
_cell.angle_beta   90.00
_cell.angle_gamma   90.00
#
_symmetry.space_group_name_H-M   'P 1'
#
loop_
_entity.id
_entity.type
_entity.pdbx_description
1 polymer ?
#
loop_
_entity_poly.entity_id
_entity_poly.type
_entity_poly.pdbx_seq_one_letter_code
_entity_poly.pdbx_strand_id
1 'polypeptide(L)'
;MYFTVKLFSRYLHYFLTNVFIIIITEERVDDVEAVDNLGHSQSTGTDSQMSLRQEQQAYWVQTIEHPSAHDVTSLLIYLRGEMQDTFADRTTRSKTAWERLARRLAEEGHPVPNASPQEAGDKCRIKWKNLTLMHTRHQQIRNNKGRRTTGRGYRSDPPYFAEMDAIVSGFHDVNPAIEIDTMEASQTSTFSVSSALQPITSPRPPSSVRPPSSVSSSRLTNPSSPFVVRVVRPNLPASPSPSNPPSPPLIPYSLLFPTGSSSVIPNTSSPALRFVPATPPALRSVPATSSALLSGPSTSSALRSVPAAPPALQQDLRRTARRLNPRRTTKSQTLTQVLRKMDESERQRKLDMTRMLSYLEDAKKRDIEEARLQEQRAREDERLQAERDREAREFRREMLALHKELNERLLEELNKRREEE
;
A
#
# COMPACT_ATOMS: atom_id res chain seq x y z
N MET A 1 -4.67 -7.43 24.83
CA MET A 1 -4.65 -8.80 24.26
C MET A 1 -5.61 -9.01 23.10
N TYR A 2 -6.85 -8.50 23.13
CA TYR A 2 -7.81 -8.75 22.03
C TYR A 2 -7.38 -8.18 20.65
N PHE A 3 -6.64 -7.07 20.66
CA PHE A 3 -6.19 -6.41 19.43
C PHE A 3 -5.02 -7.16 18.76
N THR A 4 -4.08 -7.68 19.55
CA THR A 4 -2.93 -8.45 19.05
C THR A 4 -3.37 -9.80 18.46
N VAL A 5 -4.38 -10.45 19.02
CA VAL A 5 -4.95 -11.69 18.48
C VAL A 5 -5.63 -11.44 17.12
N LYS A 6 -6.35 -10.32 16.95
CA LYS A 6 -6.95 -9.96 15.66
C LYS A 6 -5.92 -9.61 14.59
N LEU A 7 -4.83 -8.94 14.96
CA LEU A 7 -3.76 -8.61 14.03
C LEU A 7 -3.03 -9.88 13.57
N PHE A 8 -2.73 -10.78 14.51
CA PHE A 8 -2.06 -12.05 14.22
C PHE A 8 -2.93 -12.96 13.35
N SER A 9 -4.24 -13.02 13.61
CA SER A 9 -5.19 -13.79 12.78
C SER A 9 -5.26 -13.28 11.33
N ARG A 10 -5.24 -11.96 11.11
CA ARG A 10 -5.20 -11.38 9.75
C ARG A 10 -3.86 -11.66 9.05
N TYR A 11 -2.76 -11.60 9.78
CA TYR A 11 -1.43 -11.88 9.24
C TYR A 11 -1.27 -13.36 8.87
N LEU A 12 -1.76 -14.25 9.73
CA LEU A 12 -1.76 -15.70 9.48
C LEU A 12 -2.64 -16.06 8.28
N HIS A 13 -3.82 -15.44 8.16
CA HIS A 13 -4.69 -15.65 7.01
C HIS A 13 -4.02 -15.18 5.70
N TYR A 14 -3.38 -14.00 5.70
CA TYR A 14 -2.67 -13.48 4.53
C TYR A 14 -1.47 -14.36 4.14
N PHE A 15 -0.71 -14.84 5.13
CA PHE A 15 0.42 -15.74 4.92
C PHE A 15 -0.03 -17.08 4.35
N LEU A 16 -1.05 -17.70 4.93
CA LEU A 16 -1.59 -18.98 4.46
C LEU A 16 -2.18 -18.87 3.05
N THR A 17 -2.89 -17.78 2.73
CA THR A 17 -3.39 -17.60 1.35
C THR A 17 -2.27 -17.43 0.32
N ASN A 18 -1.18 -16.74 0.64
CA ASN A 18 -0.08 -16.57 -0.31
C ASN A 18 0.74 -17.86 -0.46
N VAL A 19 1.00 -18.59 0.63
CA VAL A 19 1.70 -19.87 0.57
C VAL A 19 0.88 -20.93 -0.17
N PHE A 20 -0.44 -20.98 0.04
CA PHE A 20 -1.32 -21.92 -0.65
C PHE A 20 -1.44 -21.63 -2.15
N ILE A 21 -1.39 -20.35 -2.56
CA ILE A 21 -1.35 -19.97 -3.98
C ILE A 21 -0.04 -20.43 -4.64
N ILE A 22 1.09 -20.32 -3.94
CA ILE A 22 2.40 -20.75 -4.45
C ILE A 22 2.45 -22.28 -4.62
N ILE A 23 1.93 -23.05 -3.66
CA ILE A 23 1.93 -24.52 -3.73
C ILE A 23 1.03 -25.02 -4.87
N ILE A 24 -0.15 -24.43 -5.08
CA ILE A 24 -1.06 -24.83 -6.18
C ILE A 24 -0.47 -24.49 -7.56
N THR A 25 0.36 -23.45 -7.67
CA THR A 25 1.04 -23.13 -8.94
C THR A 25 2.18 -24.07 -9.29
N GLU A 26 2.74 -24.78 -8.31
CA GLU A 26 3.88 -25.69 -8.53
C GLU A 26 3.43 -27.12 -8.84
N GLU A 27 2.28 -27.57 -8.29
CA GLU A 27 1.79 -28.95 -8.43
C GLU A 27 1.04 -29.24 -9.75
N ARG A 28 0.82 -28.24 -10.62
CA ARG A 28 -0.06 -28.39 -11.80
C ARG A 28 0.64 -28.43 -13.16
N VAL A 29 1.96 -28.67 -13.18
CA VAL A 29 2.77 -28.67 -14.42
C VAL A 29 3.04 -30.07 -14.98
N ASP A 30 2.76 -31.16 -14.25
CA ASP A 30 3.30 -32.49 -14.64
C ASP A 30 2.34 -33.49 -15.31
N ASP A 31 1.06 -33.18 -15.55
CA ASP A 31 0.14 -34.12 -16.21
C ASP A 31 -0.43 -33.59 -17.52
N VAL A 32 0.32 -33.76 -18.63
CA VAL A 32 -0.25 -33.82 -19.98
C VAL A 32 0.34 -35.05 -20.67
N GLU A 33 -0.43 -36.13 -20.65
CA GLU A 33 -0.16 -37.39 -21.32
C GLU A 33 0.04 -37.20 -22.83
N ALA A 34 1.13 -37.77 -23.33
CA ALA A 34 1.39 -37.96 -24.74
C ALA A 34 0.47 -39.06 -25.29
N VAL A 35 -0.50 -38.68 -26.13
CA VAL A 35 -1.22 -39.60 -27.00
C VAL A 35 -0.59 -39.51 -28.39
N ASP A 36 0.09 -40.59 -28.77
CA ASP A 36 0.57 -40.83 -30.13
C ASP A 36 -0.57 -40.70 -31.15
N ASN A 37 -0.45 -39.77 -32.08
CA ASN A 37 -1.24 -39.79 -33.31
C ASN A 37 -0.33 -39.44 -34.50
N LEU A 38 0.13 -40.50 -35.15
CA LEU A 38 0.86 -40.43 -36.42
C LEU A 38 -0.10 -40.09 -37.55
N GLY A 39 0.27 -39.03 -38.27
CA GLY A 39 -0.18 -38.75 -39.62
C GLY A 39 -1.37 -37.81 -39.66
N HIS A 40 -1.10 -36.53 -39.94
CA HIS A 40 -1.78 -35.72 -40.96
C HIS A 40 -0.93 -34.47 -41.20
N SER A 41 -0.28 -34.43 -42.35
CA SER A 41 0.46 -33.27 -42.85
C SER A 41 -0.55 -32.20 -43.29
N GLN A 42 -0.68 -31.12 -42.51
CA GLN A 42 -1.09 -29.74 -42.87
C GLN A 42 -1.73 -29.05 -41.64
N SER A 43 -0.94 -28.36 -40.81
CA SER A 43 -1.44 -27.31 -39.90
C SER A 43 -0.28 -26.46 -39.36
N THR A 44 0.08 -25.39 -40.05
CA THR A 44 0.98 -24.34 -39.53
C THR A 44 0.21 -23.22 -38.81
N GLY A 45 -1.07 -23.44 -38.47
CA GLY A 45 -1.95 -22.44 -37.83
C GLY A 45 -2.20 -22.64 -36.34
N THR A 46 -1.79 -23.78 -35.76
CA THR A 46 -2.11 -24.14 -34.37
C THR A 46 -1.15 -23.55 -33.34
N ASP A 47 0.12 -23.34 -33.71
CA ASP A 47 1.14 -22.87 -32.76
C ASP A 47 0.93 -21.41 -32.34
N SER A 48 0.44 -20.55 -33.26
CA SER A 48 0.10 -19.16 -32.93
C SER A 48 -1.10 -19.03 -31.99
N GLN A 49 -2.07 -19.95 -32.06
CA GLN A 49 -3.22 -19.92 -31.14
C GLN A 49 -2.85 -20.37 -29.73
N MET A 50 -1.96 -21.36 -29.57
CA MET A 50 -1.51 -21.79 -28.24
C MET A 50 -0.69 -20.69 -27.55
N SER A 51 0.19 -20.01 -28.27
CA SER A 51 0.96 -18.87 -27.74
C SER A 51 0.03 -17.73 -27.28
N LEU A 52 -0.99 -17.38 -28.08
CA LEU A 52 -1.97 -16.35 -27.71
C LEU A 52 -2.76 -16.73 -26.46
N ARG A 53 -3.18 -17.99 -26.32
CA ARG A 53 -3.89 -18.47 -25.12
C ARG A 53 -3.02 -18.41 -23.87
N GLN A 54 -1.74 -18.76 -23.98
CA GLN A 54 -0.81 -18.73 -22.86
C GLN A 54 -0.53 -17.29 -22.41
N GLU A 55 -0.36 -16.37 -23.35
CA GLU A 55 -0.23 -14.93 -23.06
C GLU A 55 -1.49 -14.36 -22.40
N GLN A 56 -2.68 -14.73 -22.90
CA GLN A 56 -3.94 -14.35 -22.28
C GLN A 56 -4.07 -14.92 -20.87
N GLN A 57 -3.61 -16.14 -20.62
CA GLN A 57 -3.63 -16.73 -19.28
C GLN A 57 -2.70 -16.00 -18.32
N ALA A 58 -1.51 -15.61 -18.78
CA ALA A 58 -0.57 -14.80 -18.00
C ALA A 58 -1.18 -13.45 -17.61
N TYR A 59 -1.94 -12.81 -18.50
CA TYR A 59 -2.60 -11.52 -18.21
C TYR A 59 -3.56 -11.55 -17.02
N TRP A 60 -4.34 -12.62 -16.88
CA TRP A 60 -5.34 -12.73 -15.82
C TRP A 60 -4.73 -13.08 -14.46
N VAL A 61 -3.54 -13.70 -14.45
CA VAL A 61 -2.82 -14.08 -13.23
C VAL A 61 -1.89 -12.95 -12.77
N GLN A 62 -1.26 -12.24 -13.70
CA GLN A 62 -0.26 -11.22 -13.38
C GLN A 62 -0.90 -9.88 -12.99
N THR A 63 -0.37 -9.32 -11.90
CA THR A 63 -0.64 -7.93 -11.47
C THR A 63 0.07 -6.91 -12.36
N ILE A 64 1.06 -7.36 -13.15
CA ILE A 64 1.97 -6.50 -13.92
C ILE A 64 1.44 -6.33 -15.35
N GLU A 65 1.61 -5.13 -15.89
CA GLU A 65 1.29 -4.79 -17.27
C GLU A 65 2.14 -5.62 -18.23
N HIS A 66 1.50 -6.54 -18.93
CA HIS A 66 2.11 -7.19 -20.10
C HIS A 66 1.77 -6.34 -21.34
N PRO A 67 2.74 -5.94 -22.17
CA PRO A 67 2.48 -5.06 -23.32
C PRO A 67 1.50 -5.68 -24.33
N SER A 68 1.50 -7.00 -24.49
CA SER A 68 0.52 -7.69 -25.38
C SER A 68 -0.90 -7.74 -24.82
N ALA A 69 -1.11 -7.32 -23.56
CA ALA A 69 -2.42 -7.32 -22.93
C ALA A 69 -3.07 -5.93 -22.86
N HIS A 70 -2.50 -4.96 -23.57
CA HIS A 70 -3.05 -3.62 -23.71
C HIS A 70 -4.48 -3.68 -24.26
N ASP A 71 -4.70 -4.42 -25.35
CA ASP A 71 -5.98 -4.44 -26.06
C ASP A 71 -7.10 -5.04 -25.21
N VAL A 72 -6.81 -6.12 -24.48
CA VAL A 72 -7.77 -6.75 -23.54
C VAL A 72 -8.11 -5.79 -22.40
N THR A 73 -7.13 -5.01 -21.93
CA THR A 73 -7.34 -4.04 -20.84
C THR A 73 -8.20 -2.87 -21.30
N SER A 74 -7.90 -2.29 -22.45
CA SER A 74 -8.72 -1.23 -23.06
C SER A 74 -10.14 -1.72 -23.32
N LEU A 75 -10.31 -2.92 -23.85
CA LEU A 75 -11.63 -3.50 -24.07
C LEU A 75 -12.40 -3.73 -22.76
N LEU A 76 -11.74 -4.24 -21.72
CA LEU A 76 -12.34 -4.39 -20.39
C LEU A 76 -12.81 -3.04 -19.82
N ILE A 77 -12.00 -1.99 -19.99
CA ILE A 77 -12.33 -0.62 -19.55
C ILE A 77 -13.53 -0.09 -20.34
N TYR A 78 -13.49 -0.21 -21.67
CA TYR A 78 -14.57 0.18 -22.57
C TYR A 78 -15.91 -0.49 -22.20
N LEU A 79 -15.94 -1.83 -22.13
CA LEU A 79 -17.14 -2.59 -21.77
C LEU A 79 -17.64 -2.23 -20.36
N ARG A 80 -16.73 -1.95 -19.42
CA ARG A 80 -17.12 -1.51 -18.07
C ARG A 80 -17.80 -0.14 -18.11
N GLY A 81 -17.34 0.78 -18.96
CA GLY A 81 -17.97 2.07 -19.19
C GLY A 81 -19.33 1.96 -19.87
N GLU A 82 -19.43 1.14 -20.93
CA GLU A 82 -20.69 0.87 -21.65
C GLU A 82 -21.75 0.28 -20.71
N MET A 83 -21.35 -0.66 -19.84
CA MET A 83 -22.26 -1.34 -18.92
C MET A 83 -22.50 -0.57 -17.61
N GLN A 84 -22.14 0.72 -17.54
CA GLN A 84 -22.17 1.48 -16.29
C GLN A 84 -23.55 1.47 -15.60
N ASP A 85 -24.64 1.58 -16.36
CA ASP A 85 -26.00 1.56 -15.83
C ASP A 85 -26.32 0.23 -15.13
N THR A 86 -25.80 -0.89 -15.64
CA THR A 86 -25.99 -2.22 -15.03
C THR A 86 -25.28 -2.33 -13.68
N PHE A 87 -24.18 -1.59 -13.50
CA PHE A 87 -23.44 -1.54 -12.23
C PHE A 87 -23.98 -0.49 -11.26
N ALA A 88 -24.63 0.56 -11.76
CA ALA A 88 -25.30 1.58 -10.94
C ALA A 88 -26.67 1.08 -10.41
N ASP A 89 -27.31 0.18 -11.16
CA ASP A 89 -28.56 -0.45 -10.77
C ASP A 89 -28.40 -1.28 -9.47
N ARG A 90 -29.13 -0.87 -8.43
CA ARG A 90 -29.15 -1.54 -7.12
C ARG A 90 -29.89 -2.87 -7.15
N THR A 91 -30.75 -3.09 -8.13
CA THR A 91 -31.56 -4.32 -8.23
C THR A 91 -30.74 -5.48 -8.79
N THR A 92 -29.83 -5.19 -9.73
CA THR A 92 -28.91 -6.16 -10.28
C THR A 92 -27.82 -6.49 -9.27
N ARG A 93 -27.63 -7.79 -8.98
CA ARG A 93 -26.52 -8.23 -8.12
C ARG A 93 -25.20 -7.92 -8.82
N SER A 94 -24.24 -7.32 -8.11
CA SER A 94 -22.92 -7.01 -8.68
C SER A 94 -22.25 -8.23 -9.35
N LYS A 95 -22.41 -9.43 -8.77
CA LYS A 95 -21.92 -10.69 -9.35
C LYS A 95 -22.47 -10.93 -10.77
N THR A 96 -23.79 -10.77 -10.97
CA THR A 96 -24.41 -10.98 -12.29
C THR A 96 -24.01 -9.93 -13.32
N ALA A 97 -23.70 -8.70 -12.89
CA ALA A 97 -23.17 -7.67 -13.78
C ALA A 97 -21.77 -8.05 -14.31
N TRP A 98 -20.89 -8.54 -13.44
CA TRP A 98 -19.56 -9.02 -13.83
C TRP A 98 -19.61 -10.27 -14.72
N GLU A 99 -20.53 -11.20 -14.48
CA GLU A 99 -20.76 -12.36 -15.36
C GLU A 99 -21.25 -11.97 -16.75
N ARG A 100 -22.07 -10.91 -16.87
CA ARG A 100 -22.49 -10.36 -18.16
C ARG A 100 -21.32 -9.68 -18.88
N LEU A 101 -20.51 -8.92 -18.15
CA LEU A 101 -19.31 -8.29 -18.71
C LEU A 101 -18.32 -9.34 -19.23
N ALA A 102 -18.08 -10.41 -18.48
CA ALA A 102 -17.19 -11.49 -18.91
C ALA A 102 -17.70 -12.22 -20.17
N ARG A 103 -19.03 -12.34 -20.33
CA ARG A 103 -19.63 -12.88 -21.56
C ARG A 103 -19.41 -11.95 -22.75
N ARG A 104 -19.62 -10.64 -22.60
CA ARG A 104 -19.34 -9.66 -23.65
C ARG A 104 -17.87 -9.69 -24.06
N LEU A 105 -16.96 -9.80 -23.09
CA LEU A 105 -15.52 -9.93 -23.37
C LEU A 105 -15.19 -11.18 -24.19
N ALA A 106 -15.89 -12.30 -23.94
CA ALA A 106 -15.75 -13.52 -24.72
C ALA A 106 -16.35 -13.41 -26.13
N GLU A 107 -17.47 -12.69 -26.29
CA GLU A 107 -18.09 -12.39 -27.59
C GLU A 107 -17.16 -11.57 -28.50
N GLU A 108 -16.38 -10.66 -27.91
CA GLU A 108 -15.36 -9.85 -28.59
C GLU A 108 -14.05 -10.63 -28.87
N GLY A 109 -14.02 -11.94 -28.65
CA GLY A 109 -12.88 -12.80 -28.96
C GLY A 109 -11.82 -12.90 -27.86
N HIS A 110 -12.08 -12.38 -26.66
CA HIS A 110 -11.17 -12.42 -25.51
C HIS A 110 -11.76 -13.19 -24.32
N PRO A 111 -12.02 -14.51 -24.47
CA PRO A 111 -12.57 -15.31 -23.37
C PRO A 111 -11.57 -15.43 -22.22
N VAL A 112 -12.08 -15.40 -20.99
CA VAL A 112 -11.26 -15.66 -19.80
C VAL A 112 -10.90 -17.15 -19.78
N PRO A 113 -9.61 -17.54 -19.82
CA PRO A 113 -9.20 -18.92 -19.96
C PRO A 113 -9.55 -19.75 -18.73
N ASN A 114 -10.03 -20.99 -18.99
CA ASN A 114 -10.32 -22.03 -18.01
C ASN A 114 -11.21 -21.56 -16.85
N ALA A 115 -12.23 -20.77 -17.15
CA ALA A 115 -13.12 -20.20 -16.15
C ALA A 115 -14.58 -20.47 -16.52
N SER A 116 -15.37 -20.93 -15.55
CA SER A 116 -16.82 -20.88 -15.64
C SER A 116 -17.28 -19.41 -15.76
N PRO A 117 -18.51 -19.13 -16.26
CA PRO A 117 -19.00 -17.75 -16.38
C PRO A 117 -18.92 -16.96 -15.06
N GLN A 118 -19.12 -17.64 -13.92
CA GLN A 118 -19.00 -17.05 -12.59
C GLN A 118 -17.55 -16.69 -12.25
N GLU A 119 -16.62 -17.62 -12.43
CA GLU A 119 -15.19 -17.40 -12.18
C GLU A 119 -14.61 -16.34 -13.13
N ALA A 120 -15.08 -16.31 -14.38
CA ALA A 120 -14.69 -15.31 -15.36
C ALA A 120 -15.11 -13.91 -14.91
N GLY A 121 -16.34 -13.78 -14.39
CA GLY A 121 -16.82 -12.53 -13.76
C GLY A 121 -15.97 -12.12 -12.56
N ASP A 122 -15.62 -13.05 -11.68
CA ASP A 122 -14.77 -12.77 -10.52
C ASP A 122 -13.34 -12.36 -10.93
N LYS A 123 -12.76 -12.99 -11.95
CA LYS A 123 -11.47 -12.58 -12.52
C LYS A 123 -11.53 -11.17 -13.12
N CYS A 124 -12.58 -10.83 -13.86
CA CYS A 124 -12.81 -9.47 -14.37
C CYS A 124 -12.92 -8.44 -13.23
N ARG A 125 -13.64 -8.78 -12.16
CA ARG A 125 -13.78 -7.93 -10.97
C ARG A 125 -12.45 -7.71 -10.25
N ILE A 126 -11.65 -8.76 -10.06
CA ILE A 126 -10.32 -8.66 -9.45
C ILE A 126 -9.41 -7.79 -10.30
N LYS A 127 -9.40 -8.01 -11.63
CA LYS A 127 -8.60 -7.21 -12.56
C LYS A 127 -9.01 -5.74 -12.52
N TRP A 128 -10.31 -5.43 -12.54
CA TRP A 128 -10.81 -4.06 -12.41
C TRP A 128 -10.35 -3.40 -11.11
N LYS A 129 -10.44 -4.09 -9.97
CA LYS A 129 -9.93 -3.55 -8.69
C LYS A 129 -8.44 -3.24 -8.74
N ASN A 130 -7.64 -4.11 -9.35
CA ASN A 130 -6.21 -3.90 -9.49
C ASN A 130 -5.92 -2.69 -10.40
N LEU A 131 -6.66 -2.54 -11.50
CA LEU A 131 -6.57 -1.38 -12.38
C LEU A 131 -6.95 -0.09 -11.64
N THR A 132 -8.04 -0.09 -10.86
CA THR A 132 -8.45 1.09 -10.08
C THR A 132 -7.41 1.47 -9.03
N LEU A 133 -6.79 0.47 -8.39
CA LEU A 133 -5.71 0.69 -7.42
C LEU A 133 -4.46 1.28 -8.09
N MET A 134 -4.05 0.73 -9.23
CA MET A 134 -2.93 1.24 -10.02
C MET A 134 -3.18 2.69 -10.48
N HIS A 135 -4.37 2.95 -10.99
CA HIS A 135 -4.82 4.27 -11.43
C HIS A 135 -4.81 5.28 -10.26
N THR A 136 -5.40 4.93 -9.11
CA THR A 136 -5.42 5.80 -7.92
C THR A 136 -4.00 6.09 -7.43
N ARG A 137 -3.12 5.08 -7.39
CA ARG A 137 -1.71 5.25 -7.00
C ARG A 137 -0.99 6.19 -7.97
N HIS A 138 -1.27 6.07 -9.25
CA HIS A 138 -0.70 6.94 -10.27
C HIS A 138 -1.18 8.39 -10.11
N GLN A 139 -2.49 8.60 -9.93
CA GLN A 139 -3.07 9.91 -9.64
C GLN A 139 -2.47 10.53 -8.37
N GLN A 140 -2.26 9.74 -7.31
CA GLN A 140 -1.60 10.22 -6.10
C GLN A 140 -0.16 10.67 -6.36
N ILE A 141 0.63 9.90 -7.13
CA ILE A 141 2.00 10.29 -7.50
C ILE A 141 1.98 11.58 -8.32
N ARG A 142 1.03 11.70 -9.27
CA ARG A 142 0.85 12.87 -10.12
C ARG A 142 0.45 14.11 -9.32
N ASN A 143 -0.50 13.99 -8.40
CA ASN A 143 -0.95 15.10 -7.55
C ASN A 143 0.10 15.49 -6.51
N ASN A 144 0.90 14.52 -6.05
CA ASN A 144 2.01 14.75 -5.13
C ASN A 144 3.28 15.26 -5.81
N LYS A 145 3.25 15.68 -7.09
CA LYS A 145 4.40 16.24 -7.84
C LYS A 145 5.12 17.42 -7.15
N GLY A 146 4.55 18.01 -6.09
CA GLY A 146 5.23 18.98 -5.21
C GLY A 146 6.13 18.39 -4.11
N ARG A 147 6.00 17.10 -3.77
CA ARG A 147 6.86 16.42 -2.79
C ARG A 147 7.87 15.56 -3.53
N ARG A 148 9.08 16.10 -3.68
CA ARG A 148 10.27 15.48 -4.30
C ARG A 148 10.53 14.07 -3.78
N THR A 149 9.91 13.05 -4.37
CA THR A 149 10.38 11.67 -4.27
C THR A 149 11.62 11.56 -5.14
N THR A 150 12.77 11.67 -4.49
CA THR A 150 14.10 11.58 -5.10
C THR A 150 14.27 10.25 -5.83
N GLY A 151 14.52 10.29 -7.14
CA GLY A 151 15.33 9.28 -7.83
C GLY A 151 14.65 8.28 -8.78
N ARG A 152 13.32 8.18 -8.88
CA ARG A 152 12.70 7.40 -9.97
C ARG A 152 12.21 8.34 -11.07
N GLY A 153 12.84 8.26 -12.24
CA GLY A 153 12.42 8.99 -13.43
C GLY A 153 10.93 8.81 -13.70
N TYR A 154 10.30 9.86 -14.26
CA TYR A 154 8.91 9.84 -14.65
C TYR A 154 8.65 8.63 -15.58
N ARG A 155 7.82 7.70 -15.13
CA ARG A 155 7.27 6.69 -16.03
C ARG A 155 6.16 7.36 -16.83
N SER A 156 6.11 7.09 -18.14
CA SER A 156 4.99 7.52 -18.96
C SER A 156 3.71 6.91 -18.41
N ASP A 157 2.65 7.72 -18.36
CA ASP A 157 1.30 7.26 -18.03
C ASP A 157 0.90 6.15 -19.02
N PRO A 158 0.40 5.00 -18.56
CA PRO A 158 -0.16 3.99 -19.44
C PRO A 158 -1.29 4.60 -20.30
N PRO A 159 -1.34 4.31 -21.61
CA PRO A 159 -2.30 4.90 -22.55
C PRO A 159 -3.77 4.74 -22.13
N TYR A 160 -4.13 3.59 -21.56
CA TYR A 160 -5.49 3.28 -21.12
C TYR A 160 -5.92 4.01 -19.83
N PHE A 161 -5.01 4.74 -19.15
CA PHE A 161 -5.39 5.53 -17.97
C PHE A 161 -6.30 6.70 -18.31
N ALA A 162 -6.18 7.28 -19.51
CA ALA A 162 -7.08 8.35 -19.94
C ALA A 162 -8.54 7.86 -20.06
N GLU A 163 -8.73 6.65 -20.63
CA GLU A 163 -10.03 5.99 -20.72
C GLU A 163 -10.57 5.62 -19.33
N MET A 164 -9.68 5.14 -18.45
CA MET A 164 -10.05 4.80 -17.08
C MET A 164 -10.45 6.02 -16.26
N ASP A 165 -9.77 7.16 -16.43
CA ASP A 165 -10.09 8.43 -15.77
C ASP A 165 -11.51 8.88 -16.09
N ALA A 166 -11.93 8.75 -17.37
CA ALA A 166 -13.28 9.12 -17.80
C ALA A 166 -14.36 8.31 -17.08
N ILE A 167 -14.12 7.02 -16.84
CA ILE A 167 -15.05 6.13 -16.16
C ILE A 167 -14.99 6.33 -14.64
N VAL A 168 -13.79 6.36 -14.05
CA VAL A 168 -13.60 6.42 -12.59
C VAL A 168 -13.98 7.80 -12.02
N SER A 169 -13.68 8.89 -12.71
CA SER A 169 -14.00 10.25 -12.23
C SER A 169 -15.51 10.47 -12.14
N GLY A 170 -16.28 9.87 -13.06
CA GLY A 170 -17.74 9.93 -13.03
C GLY A 170 -18.39 9.32 -11.78
N PHE A 171 -17.69 8.47 -11.01
CA PHE A 171 -18.22 7.92 -9.75
C PHE A 171 -18.10 8.87 -8.55
N HIS A 172 -17.22 9.88 -8.62
CA HIS A 172 -16.88 10.71 -7.45
C HIS A 172 -17.58 12.08 -7.44
N ASP A 173 -18.19 12.51 -8.54
CA ASP A 173 -18.94 13.77 -8.60
C ASP A 173 -20.31 13.72 -7.91
N VAL A 174 -20.78 12.53 -7.52
CA VAL A 174 -21.97 12.37 -6.66
C VAL A 174 -21.55 12.13 -5.22
N ASN A 175 -20.61 12.92 -4.72
CA ASN A 175 -20.64 13.25 -3.30
C ASN A 175 -21.62 14.42 -3.21
N PRO A 176 -22.93 14.19 -2.96
CA PRO A 176 -23.86 15.30 -2.87
C PRO A 176 -23.24 16.29 -1.89
N ALA A 177 -23.13 17.55 -2.32
CA ALA A 177 -22.69 18.60 -1.43
C ALA A 177 -23.45 18.36 -0.12
N ILE A 178 -22.71 18.07 0.95
CA ILE A 178 -23.31 18.04 2.28
C ILE A 178 -23.69 19.51 2.44
N GLU A 179 -24.93 19.85 2.06
CA GLU A 179 -25.57 21.07 2.46
C GLU A 179 -25.57 20.96 3.97
N ILE A 180 -24.55 21.57 4.57
CA ILE A 180 -24.53 21.88 5.98
C ILE A 180 -25.66 22.89 6.09
N ASP A 181 -26.86 22.36 6.33
CA ASP A 181 -28.06 23.11 6.62
C ASP A 181 -27.73 23.89 7.89
N THR A 182 -27.19 25.08 7.67
CA THR A 182 -26.73 26.00 8.71
C THR A 182 -27.99 26.69 9.19
N MET A 183 -28.86 25.91 9.83
CA MET A 183 -29.98 26.43 10.58
C MET A 183 -29.41 27.33 11.68
N GLU A 184 -29.53 28.63 11.43
CA GLU A 184 -29.35 29.70 12.39
C GLU A 184 -29.97 29.34 13.74
N ALA A 185 -29.13 29.07 14.73
CA ALA A 185 -29.51 29.09 16.13
C ALA A 185 -29.61 30.55 16.61
N SER A 186 -30.58 31.28 16.07
CA SER A 186 -31.02 32.59 16.58
C SER A 186 -32.34 32.40 17.34
N GLN A 187 -32.31 31.86 18.56
CA GLN A 187 -33.40 32.08 19.51
C GLN A 187 -32.88 32.39 20.92
N THR A 188 -32.69 33.69 21.12
CA THR A 188 -32.86 34.39 22.39
C THR A 188 -34.31 34.25 22.85
N SER A 189 -34.50 34.09 24.17
CA SER A 189 -35.60 34.62 25.01
C SER A 189 -36.46 33.61 25.79
N THR A 190 -36.26 33.68 27.11
CA THR A 190 -37.27 33.76 28.19
C THR A 190 -38.18 32.58 28.55
N PHE A 191 -37.84 31.97 29.68
CA PHE A 191 -38.70 31.61 30.81
C PHE A 191 -40.19 32.00 30.72
N SER A 192 -41.06 31.02 30.92
CA SER A 192 -42.31 31.20 31.66
C SER A 192 -42.76 29.88 32.32
N VAL A 193 -43.37 30.04 33.49
CA VAL A 193 -43.53 29.07 34.58
C VAL A 193 -45.01 28.71 34.76
N SER A 194 -45.25 27.43 35.10
CA SER A 194 -46.36 26.88 35.91
C SER A 194 -47.82 26.78 35.42
N SER A 195 -48.30 25.53 35.54
CA SER A 195 -49.41 25.05 36.39
C SER A 195 -50.80 24.71 35.82
N ALA A 196 -51.35 23.67 36.50
CA ALA A 196 -52.74 23.24 36.67
C ALA A 196 -53.26 22.16 35.68
N LEU A 197 -53.44 20.88 36.11
CA LEU A 197 -54.60 20.32 36.87
C LEU A 197 -55.87 20.30 35.98
N GLN A 198 -56.61 19.21 35.68
CA GLN A 198 -56.86 17.90 36.30
C GLN A 198 -57.43 16.87 35.24
N PRO A 199 -58.43 15.96 35.49
CA PRO A 199 -58.27 14.56 35.96
C PRO A 199 -59.17 13.47 35.26
N ILE A 200 -59.05 12.20 35.74
CA ILE A 200 -60.01 11.03 35.72
C ILE A 200 -60.34 10.43 34.33
N THR A 201 -60.36 9.12 34.02
CA THR A 201 -60.93 7.92 34.69
C THR A 201 -60.51 6.70 33.83
N SER A 202 -59.86 5.65 34.36
CA SER A 202 -60.44 4.36 34.83
C SER A 202 -60.11 3.15 33.91
N PRO A 203 -60.36 1.86 34.26
CA PRO A 203 -59.30 0.94 34.70
C PRO A 203 -59.36 -0.49 34.07
N ARG A 204 -58.31 -1.32 34.20
CA ARG A 204 -58.36 -2.79 34.44
C ARG A 204 -56.97 -3.47 34.39
N PRO A 205 -56.78 -4.66 35.00
CA PRO A 205 -55.65 -4.90 35.89
C PRO A 205 -54.94 -6.26 35.55
N PRO A 206 -54.26 -6.99 36.46
CA PRO A 206 -52.89 -7.41 36.20
C PRO A 206 -52.69 -8.94 36.20
N SER A 207 -51.61 -9.42 35.60
CA SER A 207 -51.08 -10.78 35.73
C SER A 207 -49.65 -10.75 35.20
N SER A 208 -48.62 -11.41 35.72
CA SER A 208 -48.43 -12.20 36.92
C SER A 208 -46.91 -12.36 37.07
N VAL A 209 -46.47 -12.43 38.31
CA VAL A 209 -45.10 -12.58 38.83
C VAL A 209 -44.42 -13.88 38.37
N ARG A 210 -43.14 -13.82 37.97
CA ARG A 210 -42.10 -14.82 38.32
C ARG A 210 -40.67 -14.42 37.93
N PRO A 211 -39.73 -14.45 38.90
CA PRO A 211 -38.37 -14.99 38.71
C PRO A 211 -38.04 -15.96 39.87
N PRO A 212 -36.78 -16.39 40.10
CA PRO A 212 -35.73 -16.90 39.22
C PRO A 212 -35.38 -18.36 39.59
N SER A 213 -34.54 -19.03 38.80
CA SER A 213 -33.91 -20.30 39.22
C SER A 213 -32.41 -20.28 39.00
N SER A 214 -31.71 -20.32 40.13
CA SER A 214 -30.29 -20.48 40.37
C SER A 214 -29.98 -21.92 40.77
N VAL A 215 -29.08 -22.62 40.08
CA VAL A 215 -28.17 -23.69 40.57
C VAL A 215 -27.28 -24.09 39.36
N SER A 216 -25.99 -24.43 39.40
CA SER A 216 -25.12 -24.91 40.47
C SER A 216 -23.65 -24.57 40.17
N SER A 217 -22.94 -24.16 41.21
CA SER A 217 -21.49 -24.29 41.31
C SER A 217 -21.11 -25.75 41.53
N SER A 218 -19.98 -26.19 40.98
CA SER A 218 -19.23 -27.34 41.49
C SER A 218 -17.74 -27.04 41.38
N ARG A 219 -17.10 -27.09 42.54
CA ARG A 219 -15.69 -26.81 42.85
C ARG A 219 -14.83 -28.06 42.64
N LEU A 220 -13.56 -27.81 42.32
CA LEU A 220 -12.32 -28.48 42.78
C LEU A 220 -12.17 -29.99 42.58
N THR A 221 -11.07 -30.39 41.90
CA THR A 221 -9.89 -31.00 42.54
C THR A 221 -8.72 -31.12 41.55
N ASN A 222 -7.55 -30.62 41.96
CA ASN A 222 -6.22 -31.06 41.53
C ASN A 222 -5.94 -32.45 42.15
N PRO A 223 -5.05 -33.34 41.63
CA PRO A 223 -3.61 -33.10 41.71
C PRO A 223 -2.71 -33.71 40.60
N SER A 224 -1.53 -33.08 40.44
CA SER A 224 -0.17 -33.57 40.14
C SER A 224 0.14 -34.99 39.60
N SER A 225 0.90 -35.01 38.49
CA SER A 225 2.13 -35.82 38.15
C SER A 225 2.00 -37.33 37.77
N PRO A 226 3.04 -38.01 37.21
CA PRO A 226 4.11 -37.65 36.24
C PRO A 226 4.29 -38.69 35.08
N PHE A 227 5.20 -38.40 34.13
CA PHE A 227 6.05 -39.34 33.33
C PHE A 227 5.43 -40.57 32.63
N VAL A 228 5.44 -40.61 31.28
CA VAL A 228 5.69 -41.84 30.47
C VAL A 228 6.37 -41.50 29.13
N VAL A 229 7.64 -41.91 29.02
CA VAL A 229 8.33 -42.56 27.87
C VAL A 229 7.99 -42.09 26.44
N ARG A 230 8.90 -41.32 25.83
CA ARG A 230 8.93 -41.12 24.37
C ARG A 230 9.71 -42.29 23.74
N VAL A 231 8.97 -43.14 23.05
CA VAL A 231 9.46 -44.28 22.26
C VAL A 231 10.30 -43.79 21.09
N VAL A 232 11.48 -44.40 20.95
CA VAL A 232 12.41 -44.32 19.82
C VAL A 232 11.69 -44.77 18.54
N ARG A 233 11.69 -43.92 17.51
CA ARG A 233 11.22 -44.29 16.17
C ARG A 233 12.43 -44.77 15.33
N PRO A 234 12.40 -45.97 14.74
CA PRO A 234 13.53 -46.48 13.98
C PRO A 234 13.60 -45.88 12.56
N ASN A 235 14.83 -45.79 12.07
CA ASN A 235 15.24 -45.44 10.72
C ASN A 235 14.46 -46.21 9.64
N LEU A 236 14.05 -45.50 8.60
CA LEU A 236 13.64 -46.07 7.31
C LEU A 236 14.63 -45.59 6.22
N PRO A 237 15.02 -46.46 5.27
CA PRO A 237 16.09 -46.22 4.33
C PRO A 237 15.66 -45.38 3.13
N ALA A 238 16.65 -44.70 2.54
CA ALA A 238 16.55 -43.85 1.37
C ALA A 238 16.02 -44.59 0.13
N SER A 239 15.10 -43.95 -0.60
CA SER A 239 14.75 -44.33 -1.98
C SER A 239 15.69 -43.66 -2.98
N PRO A 240 16.05 -44.34 -4.07
CA PRO A 240 16.97 -43.82 -5.09
C PRO A 240 16.25 -42.87 -6.08
N SER A 241 16.96 -41.82 -6.48
CA SER A 241 16.54 -40.84 -7.48
C SER A 241 16.40 -41.45 -8.88
N PRO A 242 15.40 -41.04 -9.69
CA PRO A 242 15.35 -41.38 -11.09
C PRO A 242 16.26 -40.48 -11.93
N SER A 243 16.89 -41.12 -12.91
CA SER A 243 17.83 -40.62 -13.92
C SER A 243 17.20 -39.67 -14.94
N ASN A 244 17.93 -38.60 -15.28
CA ASN A 244 17.63 -37.65 -16.36
C ASN A 244 17.56 -38.33 -17.75
N PRO A 245 16.61 -37.94 -18.63
CA PRO A 245 16.65 -38.29 -20.05
C PRO A 245 17.56 -37.33 -20.87
N PRO A 246 18.04 -37.77 -22.06
CA PRO A 246 19.04 -37.07 -22.86
C PRO A 246 18.45 -35.91 -23.69
N SER A 247 19.23 -34.85 -23.86
CA SER A 247 18.90 -33.69 -24.70
C SER A 247 18.88 -34.04 -26.21
N PRO A 248 17.92 -33.51 -27.00
CA PRO A 248 17.92 -33.69 -28.45
C PRO A 248 18.88 -32.71 -29.15
N PRO A 249 19.34 -33.04 -30.38
CA PRO A 249 20.36 -32.27 -31.10
C PRO A 249 19.82 -30.99 -31.74
N LEU A 250 20.66 -29.95 -31.73
CA LEU A 250 20.45 -28.67 -32.41
C LEU A 250 20.60 -28.83 -33.93
N ILE A 251 19.57 -28.46 -34.69
CA ILE A 251 19.62 -28.30 -36.16
C ILE A 251 19.85 -26.81 -36.47
N PRO A 252 20.80 -26.44 -37.35
CA PRO A 252 21.08 -25.05 -37.70
C PRO A 252 20.08 -24.50 -38.72
N TYR A 253 19.44 -23.38 -38.39
CA TYR A 253 18.63 -22.60 -39.33
C TYR A 253 19.53 -21.88 -40.34
N SER A 254 19.47 -22.33 -41.60
CA SER A 254 19.95 -21.57 -42.75
C SER A 254 18.83 -20.75 -43.38
N LEU A 255 19.24 -19.55 -43.79
CA LEU A 255 18.48 -18.43 -44.33
C LEU A 255 17.75 -18.78 -45.64
N LEU A 256 16.46 -18.43 -45.74
CA LEU A 256 15.80 -18.22 -47.04
C LEU A 256 14.82 -17.04 -46.95
N PHE A 257 15.22 -15.91 -47.55
CA PHE A 257 14.32 -14.86 -47.98
C PHE A 257 13.83 -15.18 -49.40
N PRO A 258 12.53 -15.01 -49.70
CA PRO A 258 12.09 -14.71 -51.05
C PRO A 258 11.72 -13.22 -51.13
N THR A 259 12.51 -12.51 -51.92
CA THR A 259 12.14 -11.28 -52.61
C THR A 259 11.00 -11.56 -53.58
N GLY A 260 10.03 -10.65 -53.69
CA GLY A 260 9.09 -10.71 -54.81
C GLY A 260 7.83 -9.87 -54.69
N SER A 261 7.86 -8.73 -55.38
CA SER A 261 6.73 -8.14 -56.12
C SER A 261 5.81 -7.13 -55.42
N SER A 262 6.24 -5.87 -55.55
CA SER A 262 5.53 -4.76 -56.19
C SER A 262 4.01 -4.65 -56.04
N SER A 263 3.56 -3.56 -55.39
CA SER A 263 2.52 -2.69 -55.96
C SER A 263 2.54 -1.29 -55.33
N VAL A 264 2.90 -0.31 -56.16
CA VAL A 264 2.24 1.00 -56.36
C VAL A 264 2.09 1.96 -55.15
N ILE A 265 2.82 3.07 -55.26
CA ILE A 265 2.73 4.34 -54.49
C ILE A 265 1.44 5.09 -54.91
N PRO A 266 0.88 6.00 -54.08
CA PRO A 266 1.35 7.39 -54.17
C PRO A 266 1.41 8.17 -52.84
N ASN A 267 2.46 8.99 -52.74
CA ASN A 267 2.54 10.31 -52.13
C ASN A 267 1.78 10.61 -50.83
N THR A 268 2.54 10.99 -49.79
CA THR A 268 2.41 12.34 -49.20
C THR A 268 3.73 12.76 -48.55
N SER A 269 4.24 13.90 -49.01
CA SER A 269 5.39 14.61 -48.47
C SER A 269 5.15 15.09 -47.03
N SER A 270 6.05 14.75 -46.11
CA SER A 270 6.13 15.42 -44.80
C SER A 270 7.41 16.26 -44.74
N PRO A 271 7.33 17.55 -44.37
CA PRO A 271 8.49 18.43 -44.32
C PRO A 271 9.38 18.10 -43.12
N ALA A 272 10.69 18.04 -43.38
CA ALA A 272 11.73 17.89 -42.38
C ALA A 272 11.78 19.12 -41.45
N LEU A 273 11.34 18.97 -40.21
CA LEU A 273 11.61 19.94 -39.16
C LEU A 273 13.00 19.66 -38.56
N ARG A 274 13.93 20.57 -38.88
CA ARG A 274 15.27 20.65 -38.30
C ARG A 274 15.15 20.89 -36.80
N PHE A 275 15.65 19.95 -36.00
CA PHE A 275 15.88 20.15 -34.57
C PHE A 275 17.10 21.06 -34.37
N VAL A 276 16.88 22.22 -33.77
CA VAL A 276 17.93 23.09 -33.21
C VAL A 276 18.13 22.66 -31.75
N PRO A 277 19.34 22.25 -31.32
CA PRO A 277 19.57 21.96 -29.91
C PRO A 277 19.65 23.28 -29.12
N ALA A 278 18.70 23.48 -28.21
CA ALA A 278 18.72 24.58 -27.26
C ALA A 278 19.72 24.27 -26.12
N THR A 279 20.80 25.04 -26.07
CA THR A 279 21.80 25.05 -24.99
C THR A 279 21.16 25.55 -23.68
N PRO A 280 21.21 24.81 -22.57
CA PRO A 280 20.76 25.35 -21.28
C PRO A 280 21.81 26.33 -20.70
N PRO A 281 21.37 27.44 -20.06
CA PRO A 281 22.29 28.41 -19.47
C PRO A 281 22.94 27.86 -18.19
N ALA A 282 24.24 28.12 -18.08
CA ALA A 282 25.06 27.81 -16.92
C ALA A 282 24.53 28.52 -15.65
N LEU A 283 24.18 27.73 -14.62
CA LEU A 283 23.83 28.25 -13.31
C LEU A 283 25.09 28.58 -12.52
N ARG A 284 25.24 29.88 -12.29
CA ARG A 284 26.26 30.56 -11.49
C ARG A 284 26.13 30.15 -10.02
N SER A 285 27.13 29.46 -9.49
CA SER A 285 27.27 29.12 -8.07
C SER A 285 27.57 30.38 -7.24
N VAL A 286 26.70 30.68 -6.27
CA VAL A 286 26.95 31.68 -5.22
C VAL A 286 27.46 30.93 -3.98
N PRO A 287 28.65 31.26 -3.43
CA PRO A 287 29.14 30.63 -2.22
C PRO A 287 28.39 31.15 -0.99
N ALA A 288 27.99 30.23 -0.11
CA ALA A 288 27.40 30.55 1.18
C ALA A 288 28.47 31.15 2.09
N THR A 289 28.27 32.41 2.47
CA THR A 289 29.04 33.12 3.50
C THR A 289 28.64 32.60 4.87
N SER A 290 29.61 32.03 5.58
CA SER A 290 29.54 31.66 6.99
C SER A 290 29.30 32.88 7.86
N SER A 291 28.24 32.86 8.67
CA SER A 291 28.07 33.78 9.79
C SER A 291 28.64 33.16 11.06
N ALA A 292 29.84 33.60 11.42
CA ALA A 292 30.36 33.57 12.77
C ALA A 292 29.85 34.80 13.57
N LEU A 293 30.09 34.78 14.88
CA LEU A 293 29.90 35.85 15.88
C LEU A 293 28.44 35.92 16.44
N LEU A 294 28.14 36.08 17.73
CA LEU A 294 28.89 36.65 18.86
C LEU A 294 28.56 35.92 20.17
N SER A 295 29.59 35.61 20.95
CA SER A 295 29.51 35.45 22.41
C SER A 295 29.66 36.84 23.05
N GLY A 296 28.68 37.28 23.82
CA GLY A 296 28.75 38.50 24.64
C GLY A 296 28.89 38.15 26.13
N PRO A 297 29.84 38.75 26.87
CA PRO A 297 29.93 38.61 28.32
C PRO A 297 29.04 39.66 29.01
N SER A 298 28.19 39.24 29.95
CA SER A 298 27.47 40.18 30.82
C SER A 298 28.16 40.29 32.17
N THR A 299 29.01 41.31 32.27
CA THR A 299 29.52 41.88 33.52
C THR A 299 28.52 42.88 34.12
N SER A 300 28.63 43.04 35.44
CA SER A 300 28.33 44.27 36.21
C SER A 300 27.02 44.31 37.00
N SER A 301 27.11 43.76 38.21
CA SER A 301 26.38 44.22 39.39
C SER A 301 26.90 45.61 39.80
N ALA A 302 26.09 46.66 39.61
CA ALA A 302 26.37 47.98 40.16
C ALA A 302 25.34 48.32 41.26
N LEU A 303 25.85 48.38 42.49
CA LEU A 303 25.17 48.86 43.67
C LEU A 303 24.75 50.32 43.47
N ARG A 304 23.46 50.62 43.63
CA ARG A 304 22.98 51.99 43.90
C ARG A 304 22.10 51.98 45.13
N SER A 305 22.72 52.35 46.25
CA SER A 305 22.10 52.72 47.51
C SER A 305 21.22 53.97 47.31
N VAL A 306 19.95 53.86 47.70
CA VAL A 306 19.05 55.00 47.86
C VAL A 306 19.00 55.33 49.36
N PRO A 307 19.13 56.61 49.76
CA PRO A 307 19.20 56.99 51.16
C PRO A 307 17.85 56.82 51.89
N ALA A 308 17.97 56.37 53.13
CA ALA A 308 16.87 56.14 54.06
C ALA A 308 16.12 57.45 54.37
N ALA A 309 14.81 57.44 54.10
CA ALA A 309 13.89 58.47 54.55
C ALA A 309 13.70 58.41 56.09
N PRO A 310 13.49 59.56 56.76
CA PRO A 310 13.49 59.67 58.22
C PRO A 310 12.31 58.93 58.89
N PRO A 311 12.52 58.36 60.10
CA PRO A 311 11.56 57.46 60.78
C PRO A 311 10.31 58.15 61.36
N ALA A 312 10.19 59.48 61.31
CA ALA A 312 9.12 60.21 61.99
C ALA A 312 7.79 60.30 61.21
N LEU A 313 7.79 60.16 59.87
CA LEU A 313 6.56 60.21 59.05
C LEU A 313 5.97 58.83 58.72
N GLN A 314 6.66 57.72 59.06
CA GLN A 314 6.15 56.37 58.82
C GLN A 314 5.11 55.91 59.87
N GLN A 315 5.10 56.49 61.07
CA GLN A 315 4.11 56.09 62.09
C GLN A 315 2.72 56.66 61.82
N ASP A 316 2.60 57.87 61.27
CA ASP A 316 1.29 58.49 60.97
C ASP A 316 0.63 57.93 59.70
N LEU A 317 1.42 57.56 58.68
CA LEU A 317 0.92 56.81 57.52
C LEU A 317 0.48 55.39 57.88
N ARG A 318 1.12 54.73 58.86
CA ARG A 318 0.70 53.41 59.36
C ARG A 318 -0.58 53.48 60.22
N ARG A 319 -0.88 54.62 60.85
CA ARG A 319 -2.11 54.82 61.64
C ARG A 319 -3.31 55.21 60.76
N THR A 320 -3.10 55.99 59.71
CA THR A 320 -4.15 56.36 58.74
C THR A 320 -4.47 55.23 57.76
N ALA A 321 -3.49 54.42 57.34
CA ALA A 321 -3.73 53.24 56.48
C ALA A 321 -4.53 52.11 57.16
N ARG A 322 -4.58 52.06 58.50
CA ARG A 322 -5.37 51.06 59.24
C ARG A 322 -6.86 51.38 59.35
N ARG A 323 -7.28 52.60 59.01
CA ARG A 323 -8.69 53.04 59.15
C ARG A 323 -9.51 52.99 57.86
N LEU A 324 -8.89 52.66 56.73
CA LEU A 324 -9.56 52.40 55.47
C LEU A 324 -9.28 50.96 55.04
N ASN A 325 -9.70 49.99 55.86
CA ASN A 325 -9.93 48.65 55.36
C ASN A 325 -11.33 48.69 54.72
N PRO A 326 -11.47 48.86 53.39
CA PRO A 326 -12.76 48.67 52.75
C PRO A 326 -13.22 47.27 53.14
N ARG A 327 -14.35 47.21 53.84
CA ARG A 327 -14.99 45.97 54.28
C ARG A 327 -15.06 45.05 53.06
N ARG A 328 -14.16 44.06 52.98
CA ARG A 328 -14.10 43.10 51.86
C ARG A 328 -15.50 42.49 51.76
N THR A 329 -16.28 42.99 50.82
CA THR A 329 -17.59 42.44 50.55
C THR A 329 -17.34 41.04 49.97
N THR A 330 -18.19 40.08 50.34
CA THR A 330 -18.09 38.67 49.90
C THR A 330 -17.87 38.54 48.38
N LYS A 331 -18.41 39.48 47.59
CA LYS A 331 -18.23 39.59 46.14
C LYS A 331 -16.76 39.76 45.70
N SER A 332 -15.94 40.51 46.44
CA SER A 332 -14.52 40.73 46.11
C SER A 332 -13.66 39.46 46.32
N GLN A 333 -13.99 38.63 47.32
CA GLN A 333 -13.31 37.35 47.53
C GLN A 333 -13.63 36.35 46.42
N THR A 334 -14.88 36.27 45.97
CA THR A 334 -15.30 35.38 44.89
C THR A 334 -14.57 35.71 43.58
N LEU A 335 -14.50 36.99 43.20
CA LEU A 335 -13.78 37.41 41.99
C LEU A 335 -12.29 37.03 42.05
N THR A 336 -11.64 37.29 43.20
CA THR A 336 -10.23 36.93 43.41
C THR A 336 -9.99 35.42 43.28
N GLN A 337 -10.95 34.60 43.71
CA GLN A 337 -10.86 33.14 43.61
C GLN A 337 -11.05 32.66 42.16
N VAL A 338 -11.97 33.28 41.41
CA VAL A 338 -12.19 32.96 40.00
C VAL A 338 -10.95 33.30 39.17
N LEU A 339 -10.36 34.48 39.36
CA LEU A 339 -9.13 34.88 38.66
C LEU A 339 -7.97 33.91 38.95
N ARG A 340 -7.79 33.50 40.21
CA ARG A 340 -6.78 32.49 40.56
C ARG A 340 -7.02 31.14 39.89
N LYS A 341 -8.28 30.68 39.80
CA LYS A 341 -8.61 29.43 39.11
C LYS A 341 -8.39 29.54 37.60
N MET A 342 -8.66 30.70 37.02
CA MET A 342 -8.42 30.96 35.60
C MET A 342 -6.91 30.93 35.30
N ASP A 343 -6.10 31.65 36.07
CA ASP A 343 -4.63 31.65 35.92
C ASP A 343 -4.04 30.25 36.08
N GLU A 344 -4.53 29.48 37.06
CA GLU A 344 -4.10 28.11 37.27
C GLU A 344 -4.48 27.20 36.09
N SER A 345 -5.70 27.36 35.56
CA SER A 345 -6.15 26.62 34.37
C SER A 345 -5.32 26.97 33.13
N GLU A 346 -4.89 28.22 32.99
CA GLU A 346 -4.04 28.66 31.87
C GLU A 346 -2.62 28.10 32.00
N ARG A 347 -2.06 28.07 33.22
CA ARG A 347 -0.77 27.41 33.48
C ARG A 347 -0.83 25.92 33.17
N GLN A 348 -1.92 25.25 33.56
CA GLN A 348 -2.09 23.83 33.25
C GLN A 348 -2.14 23.58 31.75
N ARG A 349 -2.90 24.39 30.99
CA ARG A 349 -2.94 24.30 29.51
C ARG A 349 -1.57 24.52 28.89
N LYS A 350 -0.77 25.46 29.39
CA LYS A 350 0.61 25.70 28.92
C LYS A 350 1.51 24.48 29.20
N LEU A 351 1.40 23.87 30.38
CA LEU A 351 2.15 22.65 30.70
C LEU A 351 1.75 21.47 29.82
N ASP A 352 0.45 21.28 29.58
CA ASP A 352 -0.07 20.20 28.73
C ASP A 352 0.37 20.39 27.27
N MET A 353 0.35 21.63 26.77
CA MET A 353 0.85 21.97 25.44
C MET A 353 2.36 21.71 25.31
N THR A 354 3.16 22.13 26.28
CA THR A 354 4.61 21.84 26.29
C THR A 354 4.88 20.33 26.31
N ARG A 355 4.12 19.56 27.10
CA ARG A 355 4.23 18.10 27.15
C ARG A 355 3.87 17.48 25.79
N MET A 356 2.82 17.97 25.13
CA MET A 356 2.42 17.52 23.80
C MET A 356 3.50 17.79 22.75
N LEU A 357 4.11 18.98 22.76
CA LEU A 357 5.20 19.32 21.85
C LEU A 357 6.42 18.42 22.06
N SER A 358 6.79 18.12 23.31
CA SER A 358 7.85 17.17 23.63
C SER A 358 7.59 15.79 23.02
N TYR A 359 6.36 15.27 23.13
CA TYR A 359 6.01 13.98 22.52
C TYR A 359 6.10 13.99 20.99
N LEU A 360 5.73 15.11 20.35
CA LEU A 360 5.83 15.24 18.90
C LEU A 360 7.29 15.32 18.43
N GLU A 361 8.16 15.99 19.18
CA GLU A 361 9.59 16.01 18.89
C GLU A 361 10.23 14.62 19.02
N ASP A 362 9.88 13.87 20.06
CA ASP A 362 10.41 12.52 20.25
C ASP A 362 9.82 11.51 19.25
N ALA A 363 8.58 11.69 18.81
CA ALA A 363 8.03 10.94 17.68
C ALA A 363 8.82 11.22 16.40
N LYS A 364 9.07 12.50 16.08
CA LYS A 364 9.86 12.89 14.90
C LYS A 364 11.29 12.34 14.95
N LYS A 365 11.93 12.31 16.13
CA LYS A 365 13.26 11.72 16.29
C LYS A 365 13.24 10.22 15.99
N ARG A 366 12.24 9.49 16.49
CA ARG A 366 12.07 8.05 16.21
C ARG A 366 11.86 7.79 14.73
N ASP A 367 11.02 8.58 14.05
CA ASP A 367 10.80 8.43 12.60
C ASP A 367 12.09 8.64 11.80
N ILE A 368 12.93 9.63 12.19
CA ILE A 368 14.22 9.88 11.56
C ILE A 368 15.19 8.72 11.80
N GLU A 369 15.22 8.17 13.02
CA GLU A 369 16.08 7.04 13.38
C GLU A 369 15.66 5.75 12.64
N GLU A 370 14.35 5.49 12.55
CA GLU A 370 13.80 4.37 11.79
C GLU A 370 14.13 4.48 10.30
N ALA A 371 14.01 5.68 9.72
CA ALA A 371 14.39 5.93 8.33
C ALA A 371 15.89 5.66 8.07
N ARG A 372 16.77 6.05 9.00
CA ARG A 372 18.21 5.76 8.91
C ARG A 372 18.50 4.26 9.00
N LEU A 373 17.82 3.55 9.90
CA LEU A 373 17.97 2.10 10.03
C LEU A 373 17.48 1.38 8.76
N GLN A 374 16.40 1.86 8.16
CA GLN A 374 15.87 1.32 6.91
C GLN A 374 16.84 1.56 5.74
N GLU A 375 17.46 2.74 5.67
CA GLU A 375 18.50 3.04 4.67
C GLU A 375 19.73 2.13 4.85
N GLN A 376 20.15 1.87 6.10
CA GLN A 376 21.26 0.95 6.36
C GLN A 376 20.94 -0.48 5.91
N ARG A 377 19.74 -0.99 6.22
CA ARG A 377 19.30 -2.32 5.74
C ARG A 377 19.28 -2.40 4.21
N ALA A 378 18.77 -1.37 3.55
CA ALA A 378 18.75 -1.32 2.09
C ALA A 378 20.17 -1.36 1.48
N ARG A 379 21.14 -0.67 2.11
CA ARG A 379 22.55 -0.72 1.70
C ARG A 379 23.19 -2.10 1.95
N GLU A 380 22.84 -2.76 3.04
CA GLU A 380 23.31 -4.13 3.32
C GLU A 380 22.74 -5.14 2.32
N ASP A 381 21.45 -5.04 1.99
CA ASP A 381 20.81 -5.86 0.96
C ASP A 381 21.45 -5.64 -0.42
N GLU A 382 21.76 -4.38 -0.79
CA GLU A 382 22.45 -4.06 -2.03
C GLU A 382 23.87 -4.65 -2.08
N ARG A 383 24.60 -4.64 -0.95
CA ARG A 383 25.93 -5.26 -0.85
C ARG A 383 25.85 -6.77 -1.01
N LEU A 384 24.90 -7.44 -0.34
CA LEU A 384 24.68 -8.88 -0.45
C LEU A 384 24.28 -9.27 -1.88
N GLN A 385 23.45 -8.44 -2.54
CA GLN A 385 23.09 -8.67 -3.92
C GLN A 385 24.28 -8.53 -4.87
N ALA A 386 25.11 -7.50 -4.69
CA ALA A 386 26.31 -7.31 -5.48
C ALA A 386 27.33 -8.46 -5.30
N GLU A 387 27.39 -9.05 -4.11
CA GLU A 387 28.21 -10.23 -3.81
C GLU A 387 27.69 -11.47 -4.55
N ARG A 388 26.39 -11.78 -4.48
CA ARG A 388 25.78 -12.86 -5.27
C ARG A 388 26.00 -12.68 -6.77
N ASP A 389 25.88 -11.46 -7.27
CA ASP A 389 26.12 -11.15 -8.70
C ASP A 389 27.59 -11.31 -9.09
N ARG A 390 28.52 -11.11 -8.14
CA ARG A 390 29.94 -11.39 -8.33
C ARG A 390 30.20 -12.91 -8.37
N GLU A 391 29.70 -13.65 -7.40
CA GLU A 391 29.82 -15.12 -7.35
C GLU A 391 29.22 -15.76 -8.61
N ALA A 392 28.04 -15.32 -9.04
CA ALA A 392 27.41 -15.81 -10.26
C ALA A 392 28.22 -15.49 -11.53
N ARG A 393 28.98 -14.40 -11.55
CA ARG A 393 29.90 -14.08 -12.66
C ARG A 393 31.16 -14.93 -12.62
N GLU A 394 31.71 -15.18 -11.43
CA GLU A 394 32.87 -16.06 -11.25
C GLU A 394 32.51 -17.50 -11.64
N PHE A 395 31.39 -18.03 -11.16
CA PHE A 395 30.88 -19.35 -11.56
C PHE A 395 30.69 -19.48 -13.07
N ARG A 396 30.11 -18.47 -13.74
CA ARG A 396 29.98 -18.47 -15.21
C ARG A 396 31.32 -18.48 -15.94
N ARG A 397 32.32 -17.78 -15.40
CA ARG A 397 33.68 -17.79 -15.98
C ARG A 397 34.33 -19.15 -15.84
N GLU A 398 34.21 -19.80 -14.69
CA GLU A 398 34.71 -21.16 -14.45
C GLU A 398 34.05 -22.17 -15.38
N MET A 399 32.72 -22.12 -15.52
CA MET A 399 31.98 -22.97 -16.45
C MET A 399 32.42 -22.81 -17.90
N LEU A 400 32.66 -21.57 -18.35
CA LEU A 400 33.18 -21.30 -19.69
C LEU A 400 34.62 -21.79 -19.88
N ALA A 401 35.46 -21.67 -18.85
CA ALA A 401 36.83 -22.18 -18.88
C ALA A 401 36.85 -23.72 -19.00
N LEU A 402 36.04 -24.42 -18.20
CA LEU A 402 35.87 -25.87 -18.28
C LEU A 402 35.33 -26.32 -19.64
N HIS A 403 34.35 -25.59 -20.18
CA HIS A 403 33.82 -25.89 -21.51
C HIS A 403 34.89 -25.73 -22.60
N LYS A 404 35.74 -24.70 -22.50
CA LYS A 404 36.86 -24.50 -23.43
C LYS A 404 37.88 -25.64 -23.34
N GLU A 405 38.26 -26.04 -22.12
CA GLU A 405 39.20 -27.14 -21.89
C GLU A 405 38.66 -28.47 -22.44
N LEU A 406 37.37 -28.74 -22.24
CA LEU A 406 36.72 -29.94 -22.79
C LEU A 406 36.75 -29.96 -24.32
N ASN A 407 36.46 -28.82 -24.96
CA ASN A 407 36.50 -28.70 -26.41
C ASN A 407 37.93 -28.87 -26.97
N GLU A 408 38.94 -28.35 -26.27
CA GLU A 408 40.35 -28.52 -26.64
C GLU A 408 40.76 -30.00 -26.57
N ARG A 409 40.44 -30.71 -25.47
CA ARG A 409 40.71 -32.16 -25.33
C ARG A 409 40.01 -32.99 -26.40
N LEU A 410 38.76 -32.67 -26.72
CA LEU A 410 38.00 -33.37 -27.76
C LEU A 410 38.63 -33.14 -29.15
N LEU A 411 39.12 -31.93 -29.43
CA LEU A 411 39.83 -31.63 -30.66
C LEU A 411 41.17 -32.38 -30.75
N GLU A 412 41.93 -32.46 -29.66
CA GLU A 412 43.16 -33.25 -29.57
C GLU A 412 42.89 -34.74 -29.83
N GLU A 413 41.82 -35.31 -29.25
CA GLU A 413 41.45 -36.71 -29.47
C GLU A 413 41.05 -36.98 -30.93
N LEU A 414 40.28 -36.06 -31.55
CA LEU A 414 39.91 -36.18 -32.96
C LEU A 414 41.11 -36.09 -33.90
N ASN A 415 42.07 -35.21 -33.61
CA ASN A 415 43.31 -35.12 -34.39
C ASN A 415 44.15 -36.40 -34.24
N LYS A 416 44.27 -36.93 -33.02
CA LYS A 416 44.97 -38.19 -32.78
C LYS A 416 44.36 -39.35 -33.57
N ARG A 417 43.03 -39.49 -33.58
CA ARG A 417 42.33 -40.51 -34.37
C ARG A 417 42.59 -40.37 -35.87
N ARG A 418 42.66 -39.13 -36.38
CA ARG A 418 42.98 -38.86 -37.79
C ARG A 418 44.43 -39.24 -38.15
N GLU A 419 45.37 -39.14 -37.22
CA GLU A 419 46.76 -39.57 -37.45
C GLU A 419 46.93 -41.09 -37.40
N GLU A 420 46.00 -41.80 -36.73
CA GLU A 420 45.97 -43.27 -36.66
C GLU A 420 45.30 -43.93 -37.88
N GLU A 421 44.45 -43.19 -38.61
CA GLU A 421 43.83 -43.58 -39.89
C GLU A 421 44.75 -43.33 -41.09
#